data_AF-A0A662HTX8-F1
#
_entry.id   AF-A0A662HTX8-F1
#
_cell.length_a   1.000
_cell.length_b   1.000
_cell.length_c   1.000
_cell.angle_alpha   90.00
_cell.angle_beta   90.00
_cell.angle_gamma   90.00
#
_symmetry.space_group_name_H-M   'P 1'
#
loop_
_entity.id
_entity.type
_entity.pdbx_description
1 polymer ?
#
loop_
_entity_poly.entity_id
_entity_poly.type
_entity_poly.pdbx_seq_one_letter_code
_entity_poly.pdbx_strand_id
1 'polypeptide(L)'
;LTVLLAVYECFHYALHGSKPPPKPKVKALLTRRVYVEPGIRGYVRVRVFRKNNEFYVEPLAITGSGILSTMVKGNGLLIVPEDVEGFDEGDVVEVELTSSIV
;
A
#
# COMPACT_ATOMS: atom_id res chain seq x y z
N LEU A 1 -12.33 -0.62 4.26
CA LEU A 1 -12.32 -1.44 3.02
C LEU A 1 -10.93 -2.01 2.68
N THR A 2 -9.85 -1.23 2.66
CA THR A 2 -8.49 -1.76 2.37
C THR A 2 -8.08 -2.89 3.31
N VAL A 3 -8.23 -2.67 4.61
CA VAL A 3 -7.97 -3.68 5.64
C VAL A 3 -8.90 -4.88 5.48
N LEU A 4 -10.17 -4.64 5.12
CA LEU A 4 -11.15 -5.71 4.88
C LEU A 4 -10.74 -6.60 3.70
N LEU A 5 -10.27 -6.04 2.57
CA LEU A 5 -9.75 -6.81 1.44
C LEU A 5 -8.51 -7.63 1.83
N ALA A 6 -7.57 -7.02 2.55
CA ALA A 6 -6.36 -7.70 3.00
C ALA A 6 -6.67 -8.89 3.94
N VAL A 7 -7.64 -8.73 4.84
CA VAL A 7 -8.06 -9.79 5.78
C VAL A 7 -8.96 -10.82 5.10
N TYR A 8 -9.87 -10.40 4.21
CA TYR A 8 -10.81 -11.28 3.53
C TYR A 8 -10.10 -12.26 2.60
N GLU A 9 -9.11 -11.81 1.83
CA GLU A 9 -8.35 -12.71 0.95
C GLU A 9 -7.71 -13.84 1.74
N CYS A 10 -7.03 -13.52 2.85
CA CYS A 10 -6.43 -14.54 3.71
C CYS A 10 -7.48 -15.57 4.19
N PHE A 11 -8.66 -15.10 4.63
CA PHE A 11 -9.74 -16.00 5.07
C PHE A 11 -10.32 -16.83 3.92
N HIS A 12 -10.60 -16.22 2.77
CA HIS A 12 -11.15 -16.90 1.59
C HIS A 12 -10.21 -18.02 1.11
N TYR A 13 -8.92 -17.71 0.95
CA TYR A 13 -7.93 -18.68 0.52
C TYR A 13 -7.70 -19.80 1.56
N ALA A 14 -7.69 -19.46 2.85
CA ALA A 14 -7.61 -20.45 3.92
C ALA A 14 -8.81 -21.41 3.93
N LEU A 15 -10.03 -20.91 3.72
CA LEU A 15 -11.24 -21.74 3.64
C LEU A 15 -11.24 -22.67 2.42
N HIS A 16 -10.65 -22.25 1.31
CA HIS A 16 -10.53 -23.06 0.09
C HIS A 16 -9.24 -23.91 0.03
N GLY A 17 -8.49 -24.00 1.14
CA GLY A 17 -7.23 -24.78 1.21
C GLY A 17 -6.18 -24.34 0.19
N SER A 18 -6.29 -23.12 -0.32
CA SER A 18 -5.46 -22.59 -1.40
C SER A 18 -4.55 -21.50 -0.86
N LYS A 19 -3.39 -21.29 -1.49
CA LYS A 19 -2.50 -20.18 -1.13
C LYS A 19 -2.92 -18.94 -1.93
N PRO A 20 -2.89 -17.73 -1.31
CA PRO A 20 -3.16 -16.51 -2.05
C PRO A 20 -2.10 -16.35 -3.17
N PRO A 21 -2.51 -15.87 -4.36
CA PRO A 21 -1.58 -15.61 -5.44
C PRO A 21 -0.55 -14.54 -5.01
N PRO A 22 0.69 -14.61 -5.50
CA PRO A 22 1.69 -13.59 -5.23
C PRO A 22 1.20 -12.24 -5.77
N LYS A 23 1.09 -11.26 -4.88
CA LYS A 23 0.70 -9.90 -5.28
C LYS A 23 1.85 -9.25 -6.06
N PRO A 24 1.58 -8.56 -7.17
CA PRO A 24 2.61 -7.83 -7.89
C PRO A 24 3.18 -6.74 -6.98
N LYS A 25 4.50 -6.72 -6.83
CA LYS A 25 5.21 -5.75 -6.00
C LYS A 25 6.11 -4.86 -6.84
N VAL A 26 6.27 -3.61 -6.44
CA VAL A 26 7.15 -2.65 -7.09
C VAL A 26 7.98 -1.90 -6.06
N LYS A 27 9.25 -1.67 -6.37
CA LYS A 27 10.12 -0.78 -5.62
C LYS A 27 10.05 0.62 -6.20
N ALA A 28 9.79 1.61 -5.36
CA ALA A 28 9.55 2.96 -5.82
C ALA A 28 9.90 3.98 -4.72
N LEU A 29 10.25 5.20 -5.14
CA LEU A 29 10.69 6.28 -4.26
C LEU A 29 9.51 6.95 -3.58
N LEU A 30 9.55 7.05 -2.25
CA LEU A 30 8.50 7.69 -1.48
C LEU A 30 8.55 9.21 -1.66
N THR A 31 7.44 9.84 -2.07
CA THR A 31 7.40 11.29 -2.35
C THR A 31 7.13 12.15 -1.13
N ARG A 32 6.76 11.55 0.00
CA ARG A 32 6.54 12.24 1.28
C ARG A 32 6.64 11.25 2.43
N ARG A 33 7.08 11.70 3.60
CA ARG A 33 7.13 10.86 4.81
C ARG A 33 5.78 10.21 5.14
N VAL A 34 5.84 8.97 5.59
CA VAL A 34 4.72 8.21 6.12
C VAL A 34 5.07 7.87 7.56
N TYR A 35 4.19 8.24 8.49
CA TYR A 35 4.31 7.86 9.90
C TYR A 35 3.23 6.85 10.23
N VAL A 36 3.61 5.79 10.94
CA VAL A 36 2.71 4.77 11.49
C VAL A 36 3.07 4.58 12.95
N GLU A 37 2.06 4.43 13.80
CA GLU A 37 2.28 4.19 15.23
C GLU A 37 3.12 2.92 15.43
N PRO A 38 4.21 2.98 16.21
CA PRO A 38 5.06 1.82 16.48
C PRO A 38 4.27 0.67 17.12
N GLY A 39 4.58 -0.57 16.73
CA GLY A 39 3.86 -1.75 17.22
C GLY A 39 2.52 -2.03 16.53
N ILE A 40 2.15 -1.24 15.52
CA ILE A 40 1.00 -1.50 14.66
C ILE A 40 1.47 -1.68 13.22
N ARG A 41 1.02 -2.75 12.58
CA ARG A 41 1.24 -2.94 11.14
C ARG A 41 0.41 -1.92 10.35
N GLY A 42 1.08 -0.95 9.75
CA GLY A 42 0.47 0.11 8.97
C GLY A 42 0.08 -0.35 7.58
N TYR A 43 -1.16 -0.01 7.17
CA TYR A 43 -1.63 -0.24 5.81
C TYR A 43 -1.96 1.10 5.17
N VAL A 44 -1.00 1.64 4.42
CA VAL A 44 -1.10 2.98 3.83
C VAL A 44 -1.44 2.84 2.36
N ARG A 45 -2.59 3.39 1.96
CA ARG A 45 -2.97 3.41 0.55
C ARG A 45 -2.09 4.41 -0.19
N VAL A 46 -1.54 4.01 -1.32
CA VAL A 46 -0.62 4.82 -2.11
C VAL A 46 -1.03 4.86 -3.57
N ARG A 47 -0.53 5.87 -4.26
CA ARG A 47 -0.52 5.97 -5.71
C ARG A 47 0.91 5.76 -6.18
N VAL A 48 1.12 4.70 -6.95
CA VAL A 48 2.34 4.44 -7.70
C VAL A 48 2.20 5.05 -9.08
N PHE A 49 3.16 5.87 -9.48
CA PHE A 49 3.23 6.45 -10.82
C PHE A 49 4.66 6.44 -11.34
N ARG A 50 4.82 6.47 -12.67
CA ARG A 50 6.15 6.50 -13.30
C ARG A 50 6.44 7.91 -13.83
N LYS A 51 7.59 8.46 -13.47
CA LYS A 51 8.08 9.76 -13.96
C LYS A 51 9.56 9.64 -14.29
N ASN A 52 10.00 10.18 -15.43
CA ASN A 52 11.41 10.17 -15.84
C ASN A 52 12.07 8.77 -15.80
N ASN A 53 11.32 7.72 -16.13
CA ASN A 53 11.76 6.32 -16.08
C ASN A 53 12.01 5.75 -14.66
N GLU A 54 11.63 6.49 -13.62
CA GLU A 54 11.68 6.07 -12.22
C GLU A 54 10.26 5.91 -11.67
N PHE A 55 10.09 5.02 -10.69
CA PHE A 55 8.82 4.81 -10.01
C PHE A 55 8.77 5.63 -8.72
N TYR A 56 7.64 6.29 -8.50
CA TYR A 56 7.37 7.07 -7.31
C TYR A 56 6.11 6.59 -6.61
N VAL A 57 6.09 6.74 -5.28
CA VAL A 57 5.00 6.37 -4.40
C VAL A 57 4.51 7.61 -3.68
N GLU A 58 3.30 8.04 -3.99
CA GLU A 58 2.60 9.09 -3.27
C GLU A 58 1.58 8.46 -2.32
N PRO A 59 1.78 8.56 -0.99
CA PRO A 59 0.77 8.16 -0.03
C PRO A 59 -0.50 9.00 -0.23
N LEU A 60 -1.66 8.36 -0.17
CA LEU A 60 -2.94 9.05 -0.15
C LEU A 60 -3.31 9.27 1.31
N ALA A 61 -3.52 10.52 1.72
CA ALA A 61 -3.76 10.85 3.13
C ALA A 61 -5.01 10.11 3.66
N ILE A 62 -4.92 9.62 4.91
CA ILE A 62 -5.94 8.84 5.60
C ILE A 62 -7.00 9.77 6.26
N THR A 63 -7.03 11.05 5.93
CA THR A 63 -7.98 12.01 6.51
C THR A 63 -9.33 11.95 5.80
N GLY A 64 -10.10 10.93 6.14
CA GLY A 64 -11.53 10.83 5.86
C GLY A 64 -11.93 9.48 5.28
N SER A 65 -12.55 8.64 6.11
CA SER A 65 -13.27 7.42 5.70
C SER A 65 -14.37 7.67 4.65
N GLY A 66 -14.72 8.94 4.38
CA GLY A 66 -15.68 9.38 3.38
C GLY A 66 -15.12 9.78 2.01
N ILE A 67 -13.80 9.74 1.78
CA ILE A 67 -13.23 10.11 0.47
C ILE A 67 -13.14 8.88 -0.43
N LEU A 68 -14.27 8.54 -1.07
CA LEU A 68 -14.35 7.54 -2.16
C LEU A 68 -13.31 7.80 -3.27
N SER A 69 -12.90 9.06 -3.46
CA SER A 69 -11.91 9.44 -4.48
C SER A 69 -10.54 8.78 -4.26
N THR A 70 -10.18 8.38 -3.04
CA THR A 70 -8.91 7.65 -2.79
C THR A 70 -8.95 6.21 -3.27
N MET A 71 -10.15 5.62 -3.43
CA MET A 71 -10.32 4.25 -3.92
C MET A 71 -10.10 4.15 -5.44
N VAL A 72 -10.48 5.20 -6.18
CA VAL A 72 -10.20 5.32 -7.62
C VAL A 72 -8.75 5.75 -7.86
N LYS A 73 -8.19 6.59 -6.98
CA LYS A 73 -6.87 7.22 -7.17
C LYS A 73 -5.69 6.38 -6.70
N GLY A 74 -5.90 5.43 -5.80
CA GLY A 74 -4.87 4.55 -5.27
C GLY A 74 -4.78 3.26 -6.07
N ASN A 75 -3.58 2.91 -6.52
CA ASN A 75 -3.28 1.68 -7.25
C ASN A 75 -2.25 0.80 -6.52
N GLY A 76 -1.89 1.16 -5.28
CA GLY A 76 -1.01 0.35 -4.45
C GLY A 76 -1.29 0.47 -2.95
N LEU A 77 -0.69 -0.45 -2.21
CA LEU A 77 -0.71 -0.56 -0.76
C LEU A 77 0.72 -0.65 -0.23
N LEU A 78 1.12 0.35 0.54
CA LEU A 78 2.37 0.34 1.29
C LEU A 78 2.10 -0.34 2.64
N ILE A 79 2.85 -1.39 2.93
CA ILE A 79 2.80 -2.11 4.20
C ILE A 79 3.97 -1.62 5.03
N VAL A 80 3.69 -0.95 6.13
CA VAL A 80 4.69 -0.55 7.12
C VAL A 80 4.70 -1.64 8.19
N PRO A 81 5.80 -2.40 8.32
CA PRO A 81 5.90 -3.44 9.33
C PRO A 81 5.95 -2.83 10.75
N GLU A 82 5.65 -3.64 11.76
CA GLU A 82 5.47 -3.19 13.15
C GLU A 82 6.77 -2.78 13.85
N ASP A 83 7.92 -3.13 13.28
CA ASP A 83 9.28 -2.85 13.72
C ASP A 83 9.81 -1.48 13.26
N VAL A 84 9.08 -0.77 12.40
CA VAL A 84 9.48 0.54 11.89
C VAL A 84 8.39 1.59 12.11
N GLU A 85 8.79 2.82 12.43
CA GLU A 85 7.86 3.94 12.71
C GLU A 85 7.30 4.59 11.43
N GLY A 86 7.69 4.07 10.27
CA GLY A 86 7.38 4.67 8.98
C GLY A 86 8.58 4.71 8.04
N PHE A 87 8.46 5.55 7.02
CA PHE A 87 9.46 5.76 5.99
C PHE A 87 9.58 7.26 5.70
N ASP A 88 10.79 7.72 5.41
CA ASP A 88 11.07 9.12 5.10
C ASP A 88 10.92 9.40 3.60
N GLU A 89 10.81 10.69 3.27
CA GLU A 89 10.81 11.12 1.88
C GLU A 89 12.14 10.76 1.19
N GLY A 90 12.05 10.14 0.02
CA GLY A 90 13.20 9.63 -0.73
C GLY A 90 13.54 8.16 -0.47
N ASP A 91 12.92 7.52 0.52
CA ASP A 91 13.14 6.10 0.78
C ASP A 91 12.61 5.22 -0.36
N VAL A 92 13.36 4.17 -0.70
CA VAL A 92 12.91 3.14 -1.63
C VAL A 92 12.07 2.13 -0.87
N VAL A 93 10.77 2.17 -1.09
CA VAL A 93 9.80 1.29 -0.43
C VAL A 93 9.25 0.23 -1.38
N GLU A 94 8.85 -0.91 -0.83
CA GLU A 94 8.14 -1.95 -1.57
C GLU A 94 6.63 -1.78 -1.41
N VAL A 95 5.91 -1.69 -2.53
CA VAL A 95 4.46 -1.49 -2.58
C VAL A 95 3.79 -2.66 -3.27
N GLU A 96 2.71 -3.17 -2.68
CA GLU A 96 1.83 -4.15 -3.32
C GLU A 96 0.85 -3.43 -4.25
N LEU A 97 0.87 -3.75 -5.54
CA LEU A 97 -0.02 -3.15 -6.53
C LEU A 97 -1.40 -3.81 -6.48
N THR A 98 -2.44 -2.99 -6.48
CA THR A 98 -3.85 -3.43 -6.51
C THR A 98 -4.51 -3.21 -7.87
N SER A 99 -3.91 -2.37 -8.72
CA SER A 99 -4.37 -2.08 -10.07
C SER A 99 -3.17 -1.70 -10.96
N SER A 100 -3.39 -1.52 -12.25
CA SER A 100 -2.36 -1.14 -13.22
C SER A 100 -1.69 0.20 -12.85
N ILE A 101 -0.39 0.29 -13.10
CA ILE A 101 0.37 1.54 -13.03
C ILE A 101 0.04 2.35 -14.29
N VAL A 102 -0.34 3.62 -14.12
CA VAL A 102 -0.57 4.57 -15.21
C VAL A 102 0.59 5.56 -15.25
#